data_AF-A0A527VSK9-F1
#
_entry.id   AF-A0A527VSK9-F1
#
_cell.length_a   1.000
_cell.length_b   1.000
_cell.length_c   1.000
_cell.angle_alpha   90.00
_cell.angle_beta   90.00
_cell.angle_gamma   90.00
#
_symmetry.space_group_name_H-M   'P 1'
#
loop_
_entity.id
_entity.type
_entity.pdbx_description
1 polymer ?
#
loop_
_entity_poly.entity_id
_entity_poly.type
_entity_poly.pdbx_seq_one_letter_code
_entity_poly.pdbx_strand_id
1 'polypeptide(L)'
;GAITVFVRIQTKGHAAYELSKKFGAGPANAVELAERLNRTGYKVGLCFHVGSQIEDPDTYERALASADWVRNRLTFDIAGLDVGGGFPAEYGHDPNRKQVEMPSLGQLMSRLAGDLTEYQFDEMPLVAEPGRVIVARCLSLIVRVLLRKGKR
;
A
#
# COMPACT_ATOMS: atom_id res chain seq x y z
N GLY A 1 27.74 -4.29 6.56
CA GLY A 1 26.89 -3.21 6.01
C GLY A 1 25.84 -2.88 7.04
N ALA A 2 25.47 -1.60 7.20
CA ALA A 2 24.39 -1.23 8.11
C ALA A 2 23.05 -1.76 7.59
N ILE A 3 22.34 -2.53 8.41
CA ILE A 3 21.00 -3.07 8.10
C ILE A 3 19.97 -1.96 8.35
N THR A 4 19.06 -1.75 7.40
CA THR A 4 17.89 -0.88 7.59
C THR A 4 16.67 -1.74 7.92
N VAL A 5 15.96 -1.41 9.00
CA VAL A 5 14.75 -2.10 9.43
C VAL A 5 13.55 -1.18 9.23
N PHE A 6 12.55 -1.65 8.49
CA PHE A 6 11.30 -0.91 8.30
C PHE A 6 10.24 -1.37 9.30
N VAL A 7 9.74 -0.43 10.12
CA VAL A 7 8.66 -0.70 11.07
C VAL A 7 7.33 -0.56 10.36
N ARG A 8 6.58 -1.67 10.28
CA ARG A 8 5.26 -1.68 9.65
C ARG A 8 4.19 -1.08 10.55
N ILE A 9 3.54 -0.03 10.09
CA ILE A 9 2.45 0.66 10.78
C ILE A 9 1.11 0.04 10.35
N GLN A 10 0.20 -0.11 11.32
CA GLN A 10 -1.16 -0.55 11.05
C GLN A 10 -1.93 0.54 10.29
N THR A 11 -2.57 0.17 9.19
CA THR A 11 -3.43 1.05 8.39
C THR A 11 -4.91 0.76 8.64
N LYS A 12 -5.74 1.80 8.61
CA LYS A 12 -7.21 1.66 8.59
C LYS A 12 -7.66 1.91 7.14
N GLY A 13 -8.17 0.88 6.47
CA GLY A 13 -8.62 0.98 5.09
C GLY A 13 -9.63 -0.08 4.71
N HIS A 14 -10.61 0.31 3.89
CA HIS A 14 -11.51 -0.61 3.21
C HIS A 14 -10.86 -1.01 1.89
N ALA A 15 -10.24 -2.18 1.84
CA ALA A 15 -9.72 -2.77 0.61
C ALA A 15 -10.46 -4.08 0.32
N ALA A 16 -10.58 -4.44 -0.95
CA ALA A 16 -11.19 -5.72 -1.36
C ALA A 16 -10.53 -6.93 -0.67
N TYR A 17 -9.24 -6.80 -0.33
CA TYR A 17 -8.51 -7.73 0.53
C TYR A 17 -7.82 -6.98 1.68
N GLU A 18 -8.39 -7.08 2.88
CA GLU A 18 -7.93 -6.40 4.10
C GLU A 18 -6.79 -7.19 4.79
N LEU A 19 -5.54 -6.83 4.51
CA LEU A 19 -4.35 -7.41 5.17
C LEU A 19 -3.98 -6.71 6.49
N SER A 20 -4.52 -5.53 6.77
CA SER A 20 -4.21 -4.67 7.93
C SER A 20 -4.66 -5.25 9.27
N LYS A 21 -5.60 -6.21 9.28
CA LYS A 21 -5.98 -6.95 10.49
C LYS A 21 -4.95 -8.00 10.91
N LYS A 22 -4.05 -8.41 10.01
CA LYS A 22 -3.07 -9.48 10.27
C LYS A 22 -1.70 -8.94 10.70
N PHE A 23 -1.30 -7.77 10.19
CA PHE A 23 0.05 -7.21 10.39
C PHE A 23 0.02 -5.69 10.53
N GLY A 24 1.00 -5.16 11.26
CA GLY A 24 1.18 -3.72 11.51
C GLY A 24 1.09 -3.39 12.99
N ALA A 25 2.06 -2.64 13.51
CA ALA A 25 2.04 -2.12 14.86
C ALA A 25 1.07 -0.93 14.93
N GLY A 26 0.28 -0.86 16.02
CA GLY A 26 -0.44 0.38 16.33
C GLY A 26 0.54 1.55 16.48
N PRO A 27 0.14 2.80 16.17
CA PRO A 27 1.08 3.93 16.09
C PRO A 27 1.98 4.12 17.32
N ALA A 28 1.44 3.97 18.54
CA ALA A 28 2.22 4.07 19.77
C ALA A 28 3.30 2.97 19.88
N ASN A 29 2.96 1.73 19.53
CA ASN A 29 3.90 0.62 19.52
C ASN A 29 4.94 0.78 18.41
N ALA A 30 4.57 1.37 17.27
CA ALA A 30 5.51 1.65 16.18
C ALA A 30 6.60 2.65 16.63
N VAL A 31 6.23 3.70 17.37
CA VAL A 31 7.18 4.63 18.00
C VAL A 31 8.14 3.88 18.93
N GLU A 32 7.61 3.08 19.86
CA GLU A 32 8.43 2.32 20.80
C GLU A 32 9.42 1.37 20.11
N LEU A 33 8.96 0.66 19.07
CA LEU A 33 9.78 -0.25 18.27
C LEU A 33 10.88 0.50 17.52
N ALA A 34 10.53 1.62 16.86
CA ALA A 34 11.47 2.44 16.11
C ALA A 34 12.57 3.02 17.01
N GLU A 35 12.21 3.53 18.20
CA GLU A 35 13.16 4.02 19.19
C GLU A 35 14.12 2.92 19.68
N ARG A 36 13.61 1.72 19.95
CA ARG A 36 14.44 0.57 20.33
C ARG A 36 15.42 0.17 19.24
N LEU A 37 14.97 0.14 17.98
CA LEU A 37 15.82 -0.18 16.83
C LEU A 37 16.92 0.86 16.65
N ASN A 38 16.58 2.15 16.72
CA ASN A 38 17.55 3.24 16.61
C ASN A 38 18.61 3.18 17.71
N ARG A 39 18.22 2.98 18.99
CA ARG A 39 19.17 2.82 20.11
C ARG A 39 20.10 1.62 19.98
N THR A 40 19.69 0.60 19.23
CA THR A 40 20.50 -0.60 18.97
C THR A 40 21.46 -0.40 17.78
N GLY A 41 21.38 0.74 17.08
CA GLY A 41 22.27 1.11 15.98
C GLY A 41 21.76 0.72 14.59
N TYR A 42 20.48 0.34 14.45
CA TYR A 42 19.87 0.13 13.13
C TYR A 42 19.49 1.46 12.48
N LYS A 43 19.60 1.51 11.15
CA LYS A 43 18.84 2.53 10.39
C LYS A 43 17.37 2.11 10.40
N VAL A 44 16.46 3.06 10.61
CA VAL A 44 15.04 2.73 10.76
C VAL A 44 14.22 3.47 9.71
N GLY A 45 13.43 2.73 8.94
CA GLY A 45 12.40 3.27 8.05
C GLY A 45 11.01 2.97 8.58
N LEU A 46 9.99 3.57 7.97
CA LEU A 46 8.58 3.25 8.23
C LEU A 46 7.98 2.58 6.99
N CYS A 47 7.08 1.63 7.18
CA CYS A 47 6.33 1.06 6.07
C CYS A 47 4.86 0.85 6.40
N PHE A 48 4.04 0.80 5.36
CA PHE A 48 2.64 0.40 5.49
C PHE A 48 2.17 -0.30 4.22
N HIS A 49 0.97 -0.88 4.26
CA HIS A 49 0.33 -1.39 3.05
C HIS A 49 -1.18 -1.17 3.18
N VAL A 50 -1.77 -0.55 2.16
CA VAL A 50 -3.19 -0.13 2.15
C VAL A 50 -4.18 -1.25 1.73
N GLY A 51 -3.71 -2.48 1.59
CA GLY A 51 -4.46 -3.58 0.96
C GLY A 51 -4.31 -3.59 -0.56
N SER A 52 -4.91 -4.58 -1.24
CA SER A 52 -4.83 -4.73 -2.71
C SER A 52 -6.08 -4.20 -3.39
N GLN A 53 -5.92 -3.65 -4.60
CA GLN A 53 -7.01 -3.10 -5.42
C GLN A 53 -7.77 -2.00 -4.65
N ILE A 54 -7.09 -0.89 -4.36
CA ILE A 54 -7.75 0.22 -3.68
C ILE A 54 -8.81 0.86 -4.59
N GLU A 55 -10.00 1.06 -4.04
CA GLU A 55 -11.12 1.75 -4.69
C GLU A 55 -11.28 3.17 -4.15
N ASP A 56 -10.92 3.38 -2.88
CA ASP A 56 -10.91 4.67 -2.20
C ASP A 56 -9.54 5.35 -2.31
N PRO A 57 -9.43 6.48 -3.04
CA PRO A 57 -8.19 7.25 -3.15
C PRO A 57 -7.66 7.79 -1.80
N ASP A 58 -8.53 8.00 -0.81
CA ASP A 58 -8.15 8.55 0.50
C ASP A 58 -7.39 7.53 1.37
N THR A 59 -7.26 6.28 0.90
CA THR A 59 -6.63 5.21 1.70
C THR A 59 -5.13 5.45 1.91
N TYR A 60 -4.43 6.03 0.93
CA TYR A 60 -3.01 6.39 1.08
C TYR A 60 -2.83 7.57 2.02
N GLU A 61 -3.64 8.61 1.89
CA GLU A 61 -3.64 9.77 2.78
C GLU A 61 -3.72 9.35 4.26
N ARG A 62 -4.69 8.49 4.62
CA ARG A 62 -4.84 8.01 6.00
C ARG A 62 -3.63 7.22 6.51
N ALA A 63 -2.96 6.48 5.63
CA ALA A 63 -1.76 5.73 5.95
C ALA A 63 -0.56 6.68 6.14
N LEU A 64 -0.42 7.69 5.28
CA LEU A 64 0.59 8.75 5.39
C LEU A 64 0.39 9.58 6.66
N ALA A 65 -0.84 9.95 7.00
CA ALA A 65 -1.17 10.63 8.25
C ALA A 65 -0.71 9.81 9.48
N SER A 66 -0.89 8.49 9.44
CA SER A 66 -0.43 7.60 10.51
C SER A 66 1.10 7.50 10.56
N ALA A 67 1.77 7.47 9.39
CA ALA A 67 3.22 7.48 9.30
C ALA A 67 3.83 8.79 9.79
N ASP A 68 3.24 9.93 9.43
CA ASP A 68 3.63 11.26 9.90
C ASP A 68 3.46 11.38 11.42
N TRP A 69 2.33 10.90 11.95
CA TRP A 69 2.09 10.90 13.40
C TRP A 69 3.18 10.15 14.17
N VAL A 70 3.65 9.02 13.62
CA VAL A 70 4.77 8.23 14.18
C VAL A 70 6.07 8.99 14.01
N ARG A 71 6.40 9.46 12.79
CA ARG A 71 7.62 10.21 12.47
C ARG A 71 7.83 11.38 13.43
N ASN A 72 6.80 12.18 13.66
CA ASN A 72 6.86 13.38 14.51
C ASN A 72 7.06 13.09 16.01
N ARG A 73 7.11 11.82 16.41
CA ARG A 73 7.37 11.37 17.80
C ARG A 73 8.68 10.63 17.96
N LEU A 74 9.43 10.44 16.88
CA LEU A 74 10.77 9.85 16.92
C LEU A 74 11.79 10.92 17.28
N THR A 75 12.85 10.54 17.98
CA THR A 75 13.96 11.43 18.31
C THR A 75 15.04 11.46 17.23
N PHE A 76 14.75 10.96 16.03
CA PHE A 76 15.68 10.79 14.92
C PHE A 76 14.95 10.81 13.57
N ASP A 77 15.69 11.09 12.50
CA ASP A 77 15.15 11.07 11.13
C ASP A 77 15.07 9.65 10.58
N ILE A 78 13.93 9.30 10.00
CA ILE A 78 13.74 7.98 9.38
C ILE A 78 14.56 7.87 8.08
N ALA A 79 15.06 6.67 7.82
CA ALA A 79 15.91 6.38 6.67
C ALA A 79 15.15 6.28 5.33
N GLY A 80 13.82 6.23 5.37
CA GLY A 80 12.95 6.14 4.20
C GLY A 80 11.55 5.66 4.55
N LEU A 81 10.67 5.72 3.56
CA LEU A 81 9.28 5.31 3.64
C LEU A 81 8.94 4.30 2.55
N ASP A 82 8.32 3.20 2.93
CA ASP A 82 7.73 2.24 2.00
C ASP A 82 6.19 2.31 2.07
N VAL A 83 5.58 2.75 0.96
CA VAL A 83 4.13 2.95 0.87
C VAL A 83 3.38 1.66 0.52
N GLY A 84 4.11 0.56 0.30
CA GLY A 84 3.55 -0.74 -0.04
C GLY A 84 2.89 -0.77 -1.41
N GLY A 85 1.98 -1.73 -1.58
CA GLY A 85 1.16 -1.88 -2.78
C GLY A 85 -0.24 -1.31 -2.61
N GLY A 86 -1.11 -1.62 -3.59
CA GLY A 86 -2.51 -1.19 -3.58
C GLY A 86 -3.00 -0.71 -4.94
N PHE A 87 -2.05 -0.33 -5.80
CA PHE A 87 -2.28 0.09 -7.18
C PHE A 87 -3.24 -0.87 -7.91
N PRO A 88 -4.41 -0.39 -8.36
CA PRO A 88 -5.41 -1.22 -8.98
C PRO A 88 -4.99 -1.63 -10.39
N ALA A 89 -5.58 -2.72 -10.87
CA ALA A 89 -5.59 -3.05 -12.28
C ALA A 89 -7.03 -3.02 -12.81
N GLU A 90 -7.18 -2.67 -14.07
CA GLU A 90 -8.46 -2.74 -14.77
C GLU A 90 -8.76 -4.19 -15.16
N TYR A 91 -9.92 -4.68 -14.73
CA TYR A 91 -10.45 -5.98 -15.10
C TYR A 91 -11.67 -5.82 -16.01
N GLY A 92 -12.01 -6.87 -16.75
CA GLY A 92 -13.26 -6.90 -17.51
C GLY A 92 -14.47 -6.71 -16.60
N HIS A 93 -15.45 -5.96 -17.10
CA HIS A 93 -16.69 -5.64 -16.39
C HIS A 93 -17.80 -6.60 -16.84
N ASP A 94 -18.58 -7.12 -15.88
CA ASP A 94 -19.80 -7.88 -16.18
C ASP A 94 -20.91 -6.87 -16.54
N PRO A 95 -21.45 -6.89 -17.77
CA PRO A 95 -22.45 -5.93 -18.20
C PRO A 95 -23.74 -5.94 -17.36
N ASN A 96 -23.98 -6.99 -16.56
CA ASN A 96 -25.13 -7.08 -15.67
C ASN A 96 -24.88 -6.50 -14.26
N ARG A 97 -23.65 -6.05 -13.97
CA ARG A 97 -23.29 -5.44 -12.68
C ARG A 97 -23.14 -3.94 -12.81
N LYS A 98 -23.48 -3.20 -11.75
CA LYS A 98 -23.19 -1.77 -11.67
C LYS A 98 -21.69 -1.57 -11.78
N GLN A 99 -21.25 -0.74 -12.72
CA GLN A 99 -19.85 -0.35 -12.84
C GLN A 99 -19.50 0.55 -11.66
N VAL A 100 -18.48 0.16 -10.89
CA VAL A 100 -17.84 1.06 -9.92
C VAL A 100 -16.84 1.86 -10.73
N GLU A 101 -16.99 3.18 -10.72
CA GLU A 101 -16.00 4.07 -11.31
C GLU A 101 -14.75 4.04 -10.43
N MET A 102 -13.71 3.37 -10.94
CA MET A 102 -12.43 3.27 -10.26
C MET A 102 -11.58 4.48 -10.65
N PRO A 103 -10.85 5.09 -9.69
CA PRO A 103 -9.88 6.11 -10.04
C PRO A 103 -8.83 5.50 -10.98
N SER A 104 -8.49 6.23 -12.04
CA SER A 104 -7.40 5.80 -12.93
C SER A 104 -6.08 5.74 -12.17
N LEU A 105 -5.15 4.91 -12.65
CA LEU A 105 -3.81 4.82 -12.06
C LEU A 105 -3.13 6.21 -12.02
N GLY A 106 -3.29 7.02 -13.07
CA GLY A 106 -2.74 8.37 -13.13
C GLY A 106 -3.32 9.31 -12.06
N GLN A 107 -4.64 9.25 -11.82
CA GLN A 107 -5.27 10.02 -10.75
C GLN A 107 -4.77 9.58 -9.36
N LEU A 108 -4.67 8.27 -9.12
CA LEU A 108 -4.13 7.75 -7.86
C LEU A 108 -2.67 8.15 -7.63
N MET A 109 -1.83 8.05 -8.65
CA MET A 109 -0.42 8.42 -8.55
C MET A 109 -0.23 9.92 -8.34
N SER A 110 -1.00 10.75 -9.07
CA SER A 110 -0.96 12.21 -8.90
C SER A 110 -1.35 12.61 -7.48
N ARG A 111 -2.41 12.00 -6.95
CA ARG A 111 -2.86 12.25 -5.58
C ARG A 111 -1.84 11.79 -4.54
N LEU A 112 -1.33 10.56 -4.66
CA LEU A 112 -0.29 10.04 -3.77
C LEU A 112 0.97 10.92 -3.79
N ALA A 113 1.38 11.41 -4.96
CA ALA A 113 2.51 12.34 -5.06
C ALA A 113 2.24 13.66 -4.34
N GLY A 114 1.03 14.22 -4.49
CA GLY A 114 0.59 15.40 -3.75
C GLY A 114 0.63 15.18 -2.23
N ASP A 115 0.05 14.08 -1.77
CA ASP A 115 0.02 13.72 -0.34
C ASP A 115 1.47 13.53 0.20
N LEU A 116 2.36 12.90 -0.57
CA LEU A 116 3.77 12.74 -0.19
C LEU A 116 4.48 14.08 0.01
N THR A 117 4.23 15.06 -0.87
CA THR A 117 4.77 16.42 -0.73
C THR A 117 4.13 17.15 0.45
N GLU A 118 2.81 17.05 0.64
CA GLU A 118 2.10 17.69 1.76
C GLU A 118 2.62 17.20 3.11
N TYR A 119 2.84 15.89 3.24
CA TYR A 119 3.40 15.28 4.45
C TYR A 119 4.94 15.31 4.51
N GLN A 120 5.62 15.95 3.54
CA GLN A 120 7.08 16.08 3.50
C GLN A 120 7.82 14.74 3.51
N PHE A 121 7.31 13.75 2.79
CA PHE A 121 7.95 12.45 2.57
C PHE A 121 8.65 12.36 1.20
N ASP A 122 8.53 13.38 0.35
CA ASP A 122 9.07 13.41 -1.01
C ASP A 122 10.58 13.70 -1.09
N GLU A 123 11.20 14.17 0.00
CA GLU A 123 12.65 14.40 0.07
C GLU A 123 13.44 13.18 0.58
N MET A 124 12.78 12.09 1.00
CA MET A 124 13.44 10.89 1.51
C MET A 124 13.36 9.71 0.54
N PRO A 125 14.18 8.65 0.73
CA PRO A 125 14.06 7.44 -0.08
C PRO A 125 12.66 6.82 0.04
N LEU A 126 11.98 6.70 -1.09
CA LEU A 126 10.67 6.09 -1.21
C LEU A 126 10.75 4.69 -1.84
N VAL A 127 9.96 3.77 -1.32
CA VAL A 127 9.73 2.44 -1.88
C VAL A 127 8.24 2.24 -2.09
N ALA A 128 7.89 1.53 -3.17
CA ALA A 128 6.55 1.04 -3.42
C ALA A 128 6.61 -0.44 -3.81
N GLU A 129 5.54 -1.19 -3.53
CA GLU A 129 5.43 -2.62 -3.79
C GLU A 129 4.33 -2.94 -4.85
N PRO A 130 4.42 -2.40 -6.08
CA PRO A 130 3.42 -2.64 -7.12
C PRO A 130 3.50 -4.09 -7.64
N GLY A 131 2.59 -4.95 -7.17
CA GLY A 131 2.42 -6.29 -7.74
C GLY A 131 1.39 -6.31 -8.86
N ARG A 132 0.11 -6.20 -8.48
CA ARG A 132 -1.05 -6.38 -9.36
C ARG A 132 -1.00 -5.53 -10.63
N VAL A 133 -0.74 -4.23 -10.47
CA VAL A 133 -0.74 -3.27 -11.59
C VAL A 133 0.27 -3.63 -12.69
N ILE A 134 1.39 -4.26 -12.33
CA ILE A 134 2.42 -4.68 -13.28
C ILE A 134 2.02 -5.96 -14.01
N VAL A 135 1.50 -6.96 -13.28
CA VAL A 135 1.33 -8.33 -13.82
C VAL A 135 -0.08 -8.67 -14.27
N ALA A 136 -1.10 -7.87 -13.94
CA ALA A 136 -2.50 -8.23 -14.19
C ALA A 136 -2.83 -8.54 -15.66
N ARG A 137 -2.09 -7.95 -16.60
CA ARG A 137 -2.31 -8.11 -18.04
C ARG A 137 -1.21 -8.88 -18.78
N CYS A 138 -0.26 -9.50 -18.05
CA CYS A 138 0.86 -10.20 -18.68
C CYS A 138 0.55 -11.66 -19.07
N LEU A 139 -0.58 -12.21 -18.62
CA LEU A 139 -0.93 -13.62 -18.82
C LEU A 139 -2.35 -13.75 -19.40
N SER A 140 -2.51 -14.67 -20.35
CA SER A 140 -3.81 -15.12 -20.86
C SER A 140 -3.95 -16.61 -20.63
N LEU A 141 -5.04 -17.04 -20.01
CA LEU A 141 -5.34 -18.45 -19.79
C LEU A 141 -6.22 -18.98 -20.92
N ILE A 142 -5.69 -19.88 -21.74
CA ILE A 142 -6.42 -20.55 -22.82
C ILE A 142 -6.84 -21.94 -22.33
N VAL A 143 -8.15 -22.21 -22.36
CA VAL A 143 -8.72 -23.49 -21.93
C VAL A 143 -9.54 -24.13 -23.04
N ARG A 144 -9.60 -25.47 -23.07
CA ARG A 144 -10.49 -26.22 -23.95
C ARG A 144 -11.74 -26.65 -23.18
N VAL A 145 -12.92 -26.37 -23.73
CA VAL A 145 -14.18 -26.92 -23.21
C VAL A 145 -14.26 -28.41 -23.59
N LEU A 146 -14.22 -29.29 -22.59
CA LEU A 146 -14.26 -30.74 -22.79
C LEU A 146 -15.69 -31.31 -22.80
N LEU A 147 -16.59 -30.68 -22.04
CA LEU A 147 -17.97 -31.11 -21.90
C LEU A 147 -18.88 -29.89 -21.67
N ARG A 148 -20.09 -29.91 -22.24
CA ARG A 148 -21.17 -28.96 -21.95
C ARG A 148 -22.44 -29.77 -21.65
N LYS A 149 -23.11 -29.48 -20.53
CA LYS A 149 -24.38 -30.14 -20.18
C LYS A 149 -25.53 -29.45 -20.92
N GLY A 150 -26.29 -30.23 -21.70
CA GLY A 150 -27.46 -29.78 -22.49
C GLY A 150 -27.19 -29.66 -24.00
N LYS A 151 -28.18 -30.04 -24.82
CA LYS A 151 -28.28 -29.69 -26.25
C LYS A 151 -29.47 -28.76 -26.46
N ARG A 152 -29.16 -27.60 -27.04
CA ARG A 152 -29.94 -26.65 -27.86
C ARG A 152 -29.76 -25.23 -27.33
#